data_AF-A0A7D3VR66-F1
#
_entry.id   AF-A0A7D3VR66-F1
#
_cell.length_a   1.000
_cell.length_b   1.000
_cell.length_c   1.000
_cell.angle_alpha   90.00
_cell.angle_beta   90.00
_cell.angle_gamma   90.00
#
_symmetry.space_group_name_H-M   'P 1'
#
loop_
_entity.id
_entity.type
_entity.pdbx_description
1 polymer ?
#
loop_
_entity_poly.entity_id
_entity_poly.type
_entity_poly.pdbx_seq_one_letter_code
_entity_poly.pdbx_strand_id
1 'polypeptide(L)'
;MRLKDEFRKLYELILGKTIRVGKDGYLLADDGKTVLEPRRKAKDVYELSGGSGYDGVSHYVMTPGNAEEFFQRAADIVTSYDLSPYRNAPHLSEAAALEDPEELDVWDGLELGEDYSFVEIPYAEILVTVSDAGYLEHVVAGMRWDTTMTGHVC
;
A
#
# COMPACT_ATOMS: atom_id res chain seq x y z
N MET A 1 -15.72 -8.69 12.95
CA MET A 1 -15.12 -7.41 13.41
C MET A 1 -13.60 -7.50 13.72
N ARG A 2 -12.97 -8.69 13.76
CA ARG A 2 -11.54 -8.86 14.10
C ARG A 2 -10.54 -8.49 12.98
N LEU A 3 -10.94 -8.69 11.72
CA LEU A 3 -10.06 -8.56 10.55
C LEU A 3 -9.68 -7.11 10.22
N LYS A 4 -10.58 -6.14 10.46
CA LYS A 4 -10.31 -4.73 10.17
C LYS A 4 -9.11 -4.18 10.95
N ASP A 5 -8.99 -4.56 12.22
CA ASP A 5 -7.86 -4.15 13.06
C ASP A 5 -6.56 -4.86 12.65
N GLU A 6 -6.66 -6.05 12.09
CA GLU A 6 -5.53 -6.84 11.59
C GLU A 6 -4.96 -6.25 10.31
N PHE A 7 -5.81 -5.86 9.35
CA PHE A 7 -5.37 -5.13 8.15
C PHE A 7 -4.67 -3.82 8.49
N ARG A 8 -5.21 -3.04 9.46
CA ARG A 8 -4.53 -1.84 9.93
C ARG A 8 -3.14 -2.15 10.48
N LYS A 9 -2.99 -3.24 11.25
CA LYS A 9 -1.68 -3.64 11.77
C LYS A 9 -0.72 -4.06 10.66
N LEU A 10 -1.18 -4.83 9.68
CA LEU A 10 -0.36 -5.21 8.52
C LEU A 10 0.11 -3.96 7.75
N TYR A 11 -0.78 -3.00 7.55
CA TYR A 11 -0.46 -1.72 6.94
C TYR A 11 0.62 -0.96 7.72
N GLU A 12 0.45 -0.86 9.04
CA GLU A 12 1.45 -0.23 9.92
C GLU A 12 2.79 -1.00 9.93
N LEU A 13 2.78 -2.32 9.69
CA LEU A 13 4.01 -3.10 9.54
C LEU A 13 4.71 -2.79 8.22
N ILE A 14 4.00 -2.69 7.09
CA ILE A 14 4.69 -2.45 5.81
C ILE A 14 5.10 -0.98 5.64
N LEU A 15 4.23 -0.03 5.99
CA LEU A 15 4.45 1.40 5.72
C LEU A 15 4.87 2.20 6.96
N GLY A 16 4.73 1.62 8.15
CA GLY A 16 4.96 2.30 9.41
C GLY A 16 3.71 2.97 9.98
N LYS A 17 3.82 3.41 11.23
CA LYS A 17 2.72 4.07 11.94
C LYS A 17 2.54 5.49 11.45
N THR A 18 1.29 5.86 11.22
CA THR A 18 0.91 7.23 10.88
C THR A 18 0.79 8.07 12.17
N ILE A 19 1.59 9.13 12.26
CA ILE A 19 1.62 10.06 13.40
C ILE A 19 1.11 11.42 12.94
N ARG A 20 -0.01 11.87 13.50
CA ARG A 20 -0.60 13.16 13.15
C ARG A 20 0.21 14.33 13.70
N VAL A 21 0.43 15.31 12.85
CA VAL A 21 1.21 16.50 13.17
C VAL A 21 0.55 17.77 12.67
N GLY A 22 0.74 18.86 13.42
CA GLY A 22 0.42 20.20 12.95
C GLY A 22 1.40 20.67 11.88
N LYS A 23 1.14 21.83 11.27
CA LYS A 23 1.99 22.42 10.22
C LYS A 23 3.47 22.56 10.63
N ASP A 24 3.72 22.77 11.91
CA ASP A 24 5.08 22.94 12.47
C ASP A 24 5.72 21.62 12.98
N GLY A 25 5.05 20.48 12.73
CA GLY A 25 5.52 19.15 13.11
C GLY A 25 5.21 18.72 14.55
N TYR A 26 4.38 19.48 15.29
CA TYR A 26 3.97 19.13 16.65
C TYR A 26 2.92 18.02 16.67
N LEU A 27 3.04 17.11 17.62
CA LEU A 27 2.11 16.00 17.80
C LEU A 27 0.69 16.49 18.07
N LEU A 28 -0.28 15.89 17.38
CA LEU A 28 -1.70 16.14 17.56
C LEU A 28 -2.38 14.97 18.27
N ALA A 29 -3.50 15.25 18.92
CA ALA A 29 -4.41 14.25 19.46
C ALA A 29 -5.16 13.52 18.32
N ASP A 30 -5.96 12.53 18.69
CA ASP A 30 -6.72 11.70 17.75
C ASP A 30 -7.78 12.49 16.96
N ASP A 31 -8.13 13.69 17.39
CA ASP A 31 -9.01 14.61 16.64
C ASP A 31 -8.31 15.28 15.44
N GLY A 32 -6.98 15.13 15.32
CA GLY A 32 -6.16 15.73 14.27
C GLY A 32 -6.11 17.25 14.32
N LYS A 33 -6.48 17.88 15.43
CA LYS A 33 -6.58 19.35 15.55
C LYS A 33 -5.94 19.87 16.82
N THR A 34 -6.10 19.15 17.93
CA THR A 34 -5.60 19.56 19.23
C THR A 34 -4.13 19.18 19.36
N VAL A 35 -3.27 20.17 19.62
CA VAL A 35 -1.85 19.90 19.91
C VAL A 35 -1.74 19.22 21.27
N LEU A 36 -0.99 18.12 21.33
CA LEU A 36 -0.77 17.39 22.58
C LEU A 36 0.11 18.18 23.55
N GLU A 37 -0.24 18.11 24.84
CA GLU A 37 0.59 18.59 25.94
C GLU A 37 1.27 17.42 26.66
N PRO A 38 2.59 17.50 26.96
CA PRO A 38 3.48 18.61 26.62
C PRO A 38 3.79 18.68 25.12
N ARG A 39 3.91 19.92 24.60
CA ARG A 39 4.25 20.19 23.20
C ARG A 39 5.57 19.55 22.81
N ARG A 40 5.52 18.59 21.88
CA ARG A 40 6.69 17.88 21.33
C ARG A 40 6.56 17.74 19.82
N LYS A 41 7.67 17.84 19.10
CA LYS A 41 7.68 17.54 17.66
C LYS A 41 7.80 16.05 17.44
N ALA A 42 7.19 15.53 16.38
CA ALA A 42 7.24 14.11 16.07
C ALA A 42 8.67 13.59 15.93
N LYS A 43 9.54 14.34 15.24
CA LYS A 43 10.96 13.99 15.05
C LYS A 43 11.79 13.88 16.35
N ASP A 44 11.33 14.51 17.44
CA ASP A 44 12.03 14.49 18.72
C ASP A 44 11.59 13.29 19.58
N VAL A 45 10.50 12.61 19.19
CA VAL A 45 9.86 11.53 19.95
C VAL A 45 9.92 10.20 19.19
N TYR A 46 9.90 10.25 17.85
CA TYR A 46 9.83 9.09 16.98
C TYR A 46 10.96 9.13 15.96
N GLU A 47 11.44 7.94 15.61
CA GLU A 47 12.18 7.73 14.36
C GLU A 47 11.20 7.78 13.18
N LEU A 48 11.56 8.51 12.12
CA LEU A 48 10.69 8.77 10.98
C LEU A 48 11.29 8.21 9.68
N SER A 49 10.44 7.64 8.82
CA SER A 49 10.83 6.99 7.55
C SER A 49 10.85 7.92 6.34
N GLY A 50 10.57 9.21 6.53
CA GLY A 50 10.44 10.21 5.46
C GLY A 50 9.06 10.25 4.79
N GLY A 51 8.23 9.21 4.97
CA GLY A 51 6.85 9.20 4.52
C GLY A 51 6.00 10.27 5.21
N SER A 52 5.15 10.96 4.43
CA SER A 52 4.23 11.97 4.95
C SER A 52 3.02 12.14 4.02
N GLY A 53 1.94 12.73 4.53
CA GLY A 53 0.73 12.98 3.76
C GLY A 53 -0.30 13.84 4.50
N TYR A 54 -1.54 13.80 4.01
CA TYR A 54 -2.68 14.52 4.59
C TYR A 54 -3.92 13.62 4.60
N ASP A 55 -4.56 13.46 5.75
CA ASP A 55 -5.70 12.54 5.94
C ASP A 55 -7.07 13.22 5.79
N GLY A 56 -7.12 14.42 5.19
CA GLY A 56 -8.33 15.23 5.11
C GLY A 56 -8.58 16.12 6.34
N VAL A 57 -7.84 15.89 7.44
CA VAL A 57 -7.94 16.70 8.67
C VAL A 57 -6.60 17.32 9.03
N SER A 58 -5.54 16.51 9.01
CA SER A 58 -4.20 16.88 9.49
C SER A 58 -3.10 16.32 8.60
N HIS A 59 -1.92 16.95 8.68
CA HIS A 59 -0.74 16.32 8.13
C HIS A 59 -0.33 15.15 9.00
N TYR A 60 0.32 14.17 8.40
CA TYR A 60 0.92 13.08 9.13
C TYR A 60 2.32 12.78 8.62
N VAL A 61 3.11 12.18 9.49
CA VAL A 61 4.42 11.59 9.18
C VAL A 61 4.40 10.12 9.55
N MET A 62 5.27 9.33 8.94
CA MET A 62 5.33 7.89 9.14
C MET A 62 6.59 7.48 9.90
N THR A 63 6.46 6.50 10.79
CA THR A 63 7.61 5.79 11.34
C THR A 63 8.18 4.80 10.31
N PRO A 64 9.36 4.23 10.53
CA PRO A 64 9.76 3.02 9.81
C PRO A 64 8.73 1.90 10.01
N GLY A 65 8.50 1.15 8.93
CA GLY A 65 7.81 -0.14 8.98
C GLY A 65 8.76 -1.26 9.42
N ASN A 66 8.20 -2.45 9.62
CA ASN A 66 8.88 -3.71 9.82
C ASN A 66 8.47 -4.70 8.71
N ALA A 67 9.19 -4.64 7.58
CA ALA A 67 8.90 -5.48 6.43
C ALA A 67 9.05 -6.98 6.72
N GLU A 68 10.00 -7.37 7.58
CA GLU A 68 10.20 -8.79 7.95
C GLU A 68 8.99 -9.34 8.70
N GLU A 69 8.50 -8.62 9.71
CA GLU A 69 7.31 -9.02 10.45
C GLU A 69 6.06 -8.96 9.57
N PHE A 70 5.97 -7.99 8.65
CA PHE A 70 4.92 -7.97 7.64
C PHE A 70 4.92 -9.26 6.82
N PHE A 71 6.07 -9.68 6.27
CA PHE A 71 6.16 -10.90 5.46
C PHE A 71 5.80 -12.16 6.25
N GLN A 72 6.25 -12.27 7.49
CA GLN A 72 5.88 -13.39 8.37
C GLN A 72 4.37 -13.45 8.61
N ARG A 73 3.74 -12.31 8.93
CA ARG A 73 2.30 -12.22 9.16
C ARG A 73 1.49 -12.44 7.89
N ALA A 74 1.96 -11.91 6.76
CA ALA A 74 1.32 -12.13 5.47
C ALA A 74 1.36 -13.62 5.10
N ALA A 75 2.43 -14.35 5.42
CA ALA A 75 2.52 -15.79 5.18
C ALA A 75 1.57 -16.62 6.07
N ASP A 76 1.24 -16.16 7.28
CA ASP A 76 0.20 -16.79 8.12
C ASP A 76 -1.22 -16.62 7.53
N ILE A 77 -1.41 -15.61 6.69
CA ILE A 77 -2.69 -15.28 6.04
C ILE A 77 -2.78 -15.93 4.67
N VAL A 78 -1.82 -15.64 3.80
CA VAL A 78 -1.69 -16.21 2.44
C VAL A 78 -0.85 -17.47 2.53
N THR A 79 -1.54 -18.60 2.71
CA THR A 79 -0.92 -19.91 2.94
C THR A 79 -0.38 -20.55 1.67
N SER A 80 -0.96 -20.23 0.52
CA SER A 80 -0.43 -20.61 -0.79
C SER A 80 -0.95 -19.67 -1.86
N TYR A 81 -0.19 -19.57 -2.94
CA TYR A 81 -0.66 -18.93 -4.16
C TYR A 81 -0.15 -19.72 -5.37
N ASP A 82 -0.95 -19.75 -6.42
CA ASP A 82 -0.56 -20.26 -7.72
C ASP A 82 -0.66 -19.12 -8.73
N LEU A 83 0.45 -18.89 -9.43
CA LEU A 83 0.52 -17.88 -10.47
C LEU A 83 0.32 -18.59 -11.80
N SER A 84 -0.68 -18.14 -12.55
CA SER A 84 -0.81 -18.55 -13.94
C SER A 84 0.53 -18.37 -14.69
N PRO A 85 0.86 -19.25 -15.65
CA PRO A 85 2.05 -19.10 -16.48
C PRO A 85 1.98 -17.85 -17.38
N TYR A 86 0.79 -17.26 -17.53
CA TYR A 86 0.58 -16.00 -18.21
C TYR A 86 0.94 -14.83 -17.28
N ARG A 87 1.30 -13.67 -17.83
CA ARG A 87 1.66 -12.48 -17.03
C ARG A 87 0.62 -11.38 -17.24
N ASN A 88 0.29 -10.66 -16.16
CA ASN A 88 -0.63 -9.52 -16.19
C ASN A 88 0.02 -8.24 -16.74
N ALA A 89 1.34 -8.21 -16.85
CA ALA A 89 2.08 -7.10 -17.45
C ALA A 89 3.20 -7.65 -18.34
N PRO A 90 3.46 -7.03 -19.52
CA PRO A 90 4.63 -7.33 -20.32
C PRO A 90 5.90 -7.04 -19.53
N HIS A 91 6.99 -7.74 -19.85
CA HIS A 91 8.29 -7.42 -19.25
C HIS A 91 8.73 -6.03 -19.72
N LEU A 92 9.43 -5.26 -18.87
CA LEU A 92 9.95 -3.93 -19.27
C LEU A 92 10.81 -3.99 -20.55
N SER A 93 11.50 -5.11 -20.78
CA SER A 93 12.25 -5.32 -22.03
C SER A 93 11.38 -5.53 -23.27
N GLU A 94 10.13 -5.98 -23.10
CA GLU A 94 9.15 -6.12 -24.18
C GLU A 94 8.46 -4.77 -24.44
N ALA A 95 8.22 -3.96 -23.40
CA ALA A 95 7.76 -2.58 -23.53
C ALA A 95 8.81 -1.68 -24.20
N ALA A 96 10.08 -1.82 -23.82
CA ALA A 96 11.22 -1.12 -24.45
C ALA A 96 11.51 -1.55 -25.90
N ALA A 97 10.84 -2.59 -26.42
CA ALA A 97 10.90 -2.95 -27.83
C ALA A 97 9.82 -2.22 -28.67
N LEU A 98 8.85 -1.59 -28.01
CA LEU A 98 7.76 -0.84 -28.64
C LEU A 98 8.02 0.67 -28.67
N GLU A 99 8.86 1.19 -27.76
CA GLU A 99 9.26 2.60 -27.69
C GLU A 99 10.77 2.76 -27.47
N ASP A 100 11.30 3.95 -27.82
CA ASP A 100 12.73 4.26 -27.70
C ASP A 100 13.18 4.09 -26.23
N PRO A 101 14.13 3.17 -25.93
CA PRO A 101 14.53 2.84 -24.56
C PRO A 101 15.13 4.02 -23.77
N GLU A 102 15.44 5.14 -24.42
CA GLU A 102 15.88 6.38 -23.75
C GLU A 102 14.74 7.30 -23.27
N GLU A 103 13.48 7.05 -23.70
CA GLU A 103 12.31 7.88 -23.32
C GLU A 103 11.38 7.24 -22.27
N LEU A 104 11.52 5.93 -21.98
CA LEU A 104 10.64 5.24 -21.03
C LEU A 104 10.97 5.59 -19.57
N ASP A 105 10.17 6.47 -18.95
CA ASP A 105 10.07 6.51 -17.48
C ASP A 105 9.33 5.26 -16.99
N VAL A 106 9.63 4.80 -15.77
CA VAL A 106 8.95 3.68 -15.10
C VAL A 106 7.43 3.91 -15.03
N TRP A 107 7.01 5.18 -15.05
CA TRP A 107 5.61 5.58 -15.08
C TRP A 107 4.95 5.40 -16.45
N ASP A 108 5.66 5.58 -17.56
CA ASP A 108 5.12 5.39 -18.93
C ASP A 108 4.79 3.91 -19.19
N GLY A 109 5.60 2.99 -18.63
CA GLY A 109 5.32 1.55 -18.67
C GLY A 109 4.04 1.12 -17.94
N LEU A 110 3.54 1.93 -16.99
CA LEU A 110 2.27 1.70 -16.31
C LEU A 110 1.10 2.34 -17.08
N GLU A 111 1.31 3.48 -17.75
CA GLU A 111 0.31 4.11 -18.65
C GLU A 111 0.02 3.25 -19.88
N LEU A 112 1.01 2.52 -20.39
CA LEU A 112 0.79 1.53 -21.46
C LEU A 112 -0.23 0.44 -21.08
N GLY A 113 -0.49 0.22 -19.79
CA GLY A 113 -1.53 -0.71 -19.32
C GLY A 113 -2.95 -0.12 -19.33
N GLU A 114 -3.11 1.19 -19.43
CA GLU A 114 -4.44 1.86 -19.42
C GLU A 114 -5.16 1.78 -20.77
N ASP A 115 -4.40 1.65 -21.87
CA ASP A 115 -4.94 1.61 -23.24
C ASP A 115 -5.34 0.20 -23.72
N TYR A 116 -4.96 -0.86 -23.00
CA TYR A 116 -5.41 -2.22 -23.33
C TYR A 116 -6.74 -2.54 -22.66
N SER A 117 -7.73 -2.91 -23.47
CA SER A 117 -8.99 -3.39 -22.92
C SER A 117 -8.79 -4.73 -22.20
N PHE A 118 -9.58 -4.99 -21.15
CA PHE A 118 -9.63 -6.29 -20.44
C PHE A 118 -9.86 -7.51 -21.36
N VAL A 119 -10.28 -7.28 -22.61
CA VAL A 119 -10.51 -8.31 -23.63
C VAL A 119 -9.23 -8.67 -24.38
N GLU A 120 -8.26 -7.74 -24.47
CA GLU A 120 -7.04 -7.88 -25.27
C GLU A 120 -5.85 -8.44 -24.48
N ILE A 121 -5.80 -8.22 -23.18
CA ILE A 121 -4.83 -8.87 -22.27
C ILE A 121 -5.63 -9.65 -21.22
N PRO A 122 -5.88 -10.96 -21.43
CA PRO A 122 -6.55 -11.76 -20.41
C PRO A 122 -5.68 -11.77 -19.16
N TYR A 123 -6.24 -11.34 -18.03
CA TYR A 123 -5.54 -11.41 -16.76
C TYR A 123 -5.11 -12.86 -16.52
N ALA A 124 -3.82 -13.03 -16.27
CA ALA A 124 -3.28 -14.19 -15.63
C ALA A 124 -4.01 -14.41 -14.31
N GLU A 125 -4.77 -15.50 -14.26
CA GLU A 125 -5.42 -15.94 -13.03
C GLU A 125 -4.37 -16.11 -11.92
N ILE A 126 -4.68 -15.58 -10.74
CA ILE A 126 -3.94 -15.86 -9.52
C ILE A 126 -4.88 -16.60 -8.61
N LEU A 127 -4.51 -17.81 -8.22
CA LEU A 127 -5.20 -18.54 -7.17
C LEU A 127 -4.52 -18.19 -5.85
N VAL A 128 -5.29 -17.75 -4.85
CA VAL A 128 -4.78 -17.47 -3.51
C VAL A 128 -5.57 -18.31 -2.51
N THR A 129 -4.86 -19.03 -1.65
CA THR A 129 -5.46 -19.72 -0.50
C THR A 129 -5.16 -18.92 0.76
N VAL A 130 -6.23 -18.49 1.42
CA VAL A 130 -6.15 -17.78 2.70
C VAL A 130 -6.53 -18.68 3.88
N SER A 131 -6.00 -18.38 5.06
CA SER A 131 -6.28 -19.14 6.28
C SER A 131 -7.70 -18.92 6.83
N ASP A 132 -8.38 -17.84 6.45
CA ASP A 132 -9.76 -17.52 6.82
C ASP A 132 -10.49 -16.82 5.66
N ALA A 133 -11.72 -17.24 5.36
CA ALA A 133 -12.50 -16.69 4.25
C ALA A 133 -12.81 -15.18 4.40
N GLY A 134 -12.80 -14.65 5.61
CA GLY A 134 -13.00 -13.21 5.84
C GLY A 134 -11.88 -12.33 5.28
N TYR A 135 -10.70 -12.89 4.96
CA TYR A 135 -9.66 -12.16 4.23
C TYR A 135 -10.04 -11.92 2.76
N LEU A 136 -10.87 -12.79 2.15
CA LEU A 136 -11.27 -12.66 0.75
C LEU A 136 -12.26 -11.51 0.52
N GLU A 137 -13.10 -11.16 1.50
CA GLU A 137 -14.04 -10.03 1.38
C GLU A 137 -13.31 -8.71 1.08
N HIS A 138 -12.07 -8.57 1.56
CA HIS A 138 -11.20 -7.42 1.28
C HIS A 138 -10.47 -7.52 -0.07
N VAL A 139 -10.37 -8.72 -0.65
CA VAL A 139 -9.74 -8.98 -1.96
C VAL A 139 -10.74 -8.81 -3.10
N VAL A 140 -12.03 -9.15 -2.89
CA VAL A 140 -13.10 -9.06 -3.91
C VAL A 140 -13.39 -7.62 -4.38
N ALA A 141 -13.11 -6.62 -3.53
CA ALA A 141 -13.18 -5.21 -3.89
C ALA A 141 -11.80 -4.61 -4.29
N GLY A 142 -10.73 -5.42 -4.23
CA GLY A 142 -9.35 -4.95 -4.06
C GLY A 142 -8.30 -5.50 -5.04
N MET A 143 -8.69 -5.97 -6.23
CA MET A 143 -7.74 -6.06 -7.37
C MET A 143 -7.49 -4.69 -8.03
N ARG A 144 -7.76 -3.59 -7.32
CA ARG A 144 -7.05 -2.31 -7.50
C ARG A 144 -6.05 -2.23 -6.36
N TRP A 145 -4.79 -2.51 -6.69
CA TRP A 145 -3.61 -2.57 -5.81
C TRP A 145 -3.49 -1.40 -4.82
N ASP A 146 -4.15 -0.29 -5.11
CA ASP A 146 -4.17 0.94 -4.33
C ASP A 146 -4.96 0.83 -3.00
N THR A 147 -6.06 0.05 -2.96
CA THR A 147 -6.94 -0.03 -1.77
C THR A 147 -6.26 -0.73 -0.59
N THR A 148 -5.50 -1.78 -0.89
CA THR A 148 -4.75 -2.56 0.12
C THR A 148 -3.56 -1.76 0.66
N MET A 149 -3.00 -0.85 -0.16
CA MET A 149 -1.83 -0.04 0.16
C MET A 149 -2.17 1.35 0.71
N THR A 150 -3.42 1.82 0.63
CA THR A 150 -3.83 3.15 1.17
C THR A 150 -4.96 3.08 2.20
N GLY A 151 -5.68 1.96 2.31
CA GLY A 151 -6.85 1.85 3.19
C GLY A 151 -8.06 2.69 2.72
N HIS A 152 -8.01 3.27 1.53
CA HIS A 152 -9.10 4.02 0.92
C HIS A 152 -9.75 3.22 -0.20
N VAL A 153 -11.09 3.12 -0.16
CA VAL A 153 -11.90 2.64 -1.28
C VAL A 153 -12.16 3.84 -2.19
N CYS A 154 -11.64 3.80 -3.42
CA CYS A 154 -12.03 4.70 -4.51
C CYS A 154 -13.07 4.01 -5.41
#